data_AF-A0A7X3HQJ4-F1
#
_entry.id   AF-A0A7X3HQJ4-F1
#
_cell.length_a   1.000
_cell.length_b   1.000
_cell.length_c   1.000
_cell.angle_alpha   90.00
_cell.angle_beta   90.00
_cell.angle_gamma   90.00
#
_symmetry.space_group_name_H-M   'P 1'
#
loop_
_entity.id
_entity.type
_entity.pdbx_description
1 polymer ?
#
loop_
_entity_poly.entity_id
_entity_poly.type
_entity_poly.pdbx_seq_one_letter_code
_entity_poly.pdbx_strand_id
1 'polypeptide(L)'
;MKIFPSYILKMYYYLHVMSDDDLDDFRINEEVCRERLFDAMKADFDTYGPISKKRIMEAIEYILISNNVERYWRSVVPHDVLLDEVEDKAEYLQALYKKLTGTSPQKVDFGADVELVFGRADIDTRL
;
A
#
# COMPACT_ATOMS: atom_id res chain seq x y z
N MET A 1 -3.30 14.18 14.28
CA MET A 1 -3.45 12.72 13.99
C MET A 1 -2.14 12.17 13.46
N LYS A 2 -1.82 10.90 13.71
CA LYS A 2 -0.60 10.25 13.17
C LYS A 2 -0.95 9.30 12.03
N ILE A 3 -0.28 9.43 10.90
CA ILE A 3 -0.41 8.54 9.74
C ILE A 3 0.91 7.81 9.53
N PHE A 4 0.83 6.52 9.19
CA PHE A 4 1.99 5.63 9.09
C PHE A 4 2.09 5.04 7.67
N PRO A 5 2.58 5.78 6.66
CA PRO A 5 2.66 5.30 5.28
C PRO A 5 3.47 4.00 5.12
N SER A 6 4.47 3.77 5.99
CA SER A 6 5.31 2.57 5.96
C SER A 6 4.55 1.26 6.21
N TYR A 7 3.31 1.30 6.70
CA TYR A 7 2.46 0.10 6.78
C TYR A 7 2.07 -0.41 5.39
N ILE A 8 1.94 0.48 4.39
CA ILE A 8 1.64 0.06 3.01
C ILE A 8 2.83 -0.67 2.41
N LEU A 9 4.06 -0.18 2.64
CA LEU A 9 5.30 -0.78 2.17
C LEU A 9 5.42 -2.27 2.55
N LYS A 10 4.96 -2.65 3.74
CA LYS A 10 5.03 -4.03 4.21
C LYS A 10 4.20 -5.01 3.40
N MET A 11 3.18 -4.54 2.70
CA MET A 11 2.37 -5.40 1.83
C MET A 11 3.15 -5.85 0.58
N TYR A 12 4.30 -5.23 0.28
CA TYR A 12 5.15 -5.63 -0.84
C TYR A 12 6.07 -6.82 -0.53
N TYR A 13 5.91 -7.51 0.61
CA TYR A 13 6.70 -8.70 0.96
C TYR A 13 6.73 -9.73 -0.17
N TYR A 14 5.61 -9.93 -0.88
CA TYR A 14 5.51 -10.80 -2.05
C TYR A 14 6.60 -10.52 -3.09
N LEU A 15 6.90 -9.26 -3.40
CA LEU A 15 7.94 -8.93 -4.39
C LEU A 15 9.36 -9.27 -3.92
N HIS A 16 9.61 -9.23 -2.60
CA HIS A 16 10.91 -9.59 -2.04
C HIS A 16 11.18 -11.09 -2.01
N VAL A 17 10.13 -11.91 -2.17
CA VAL A 17 10.25 -13.38 -2.20
C VAL A 17 10.06 -13.97 -3.59
N MET A 18 9.77 -13.13 -4.60
CA MET A 18 9.80 -13.54 -6.00
C MET A 18 11.22 -13.91 -6.43
N SER A 19 11.35 -14.84 -7.38
CA SER A 19 12.64 -15.10 -8.01
C SER A 19 13.05 -13.94 -8.90
N ASP A 20 14.34 -13.80 -9.19
CA ASP A 20 14.85 -12.77 -10.10
C ASP A 20 14.19 -12.89 -11.49
N ASP A 21 14.05 -14.12 -12.01
CA ASP A 21 13.38 -14.39 -13.30
C ASP A 21 11.90 -13.94 -13.28
N ASP A 22 11.17 -14.24 -12.19
CA ASP A 22 9.77 -13.81 -12.06
C ASP A 22 9.65 -12.28 -11.95
N LEU A 23 10.63 -11.64 -11.31
CA LEU A 23 10.66 -10.19 -11.14
C LEU A 23 11.01 -9.49 -12.46
N ASP A 24 11.93 -10.05 -13.25
CA ASP A 24 12.30 -9.56 -14.57
C ASP A 24 11.10 -9.55 -15.54
N ASP A 25 10.19 -10.51 -15.40
CA ASP A 25 8.94 -10.60 -16.17
C ASP A 25 7.77 -9.82 -15.54
N PHE A 26 7.94 -9.24 -14.34
CA PHE A 26 6.87 -8.53 -13.65
C PHE A 26 6.72 -7.08 -14.14
N ARG A 27 5.57 -6.77 -14.75
CA ARG A 27 5.23 -5.43 -15.24
C ARG A 27 4.12 -4.81 -14.39
N ILE A 28 4.46 -3.91 -13.46
CA ILE A 28 3.49 -3.34 -12.49
C ILE A 28 2.34 -2.55 -13.14
N ASN A 29 2.50 -2.09 -14.37
CA ASN A 29 1.44 -1.41 -15.12
C ASN A 29 0.49 -2.38 -15.86
N GLU A 30 0.80 -3.67 -15.90
CA GLU A 30 -0.10 -4.70 -16.43
C GLU A 30 -1.13 -5.14 -15.39
N GLU A 31 -2.39 -5.25 -15.80
CA GLU A 31 -3.50 -5.63 -14.93
C GLU A 31 -3.26 -6.99 -14.25
N VAL A 32 -2.82 -8.00 -15.01
CA VAL A 32 -2.56 -9.35 -14.49
C VAL A 32 -1.48 -9.34 -13.39
N CYS A 33 -0.42 -8.55 -13.57
CA CYS A 33 0.64 -8.41 -12.57
C CYS A 33 0.13 -7.70 -11.31
N ARG A 34 -0.66 -6.63 -11.47
CA ARG A 34 -1.30 -5.94 -10.33
C ARG A 34 -2.26 -6.84 -9.59
N GLU A 35 -3.09 -7.61 -10.29
CA GLU A 35 -4.03 -8.54 -9.67
C GLU A 35 -3.30 -9.57 -8.80
N ARG A 36 -2.25 -10.20 -9.34
CA ARG A 36 -1.41 -11.14 -8.59
C ARG A 36 -0.81 -10.50 -7.34
N LEU A 37 -0.25 -9.30 -7.46
CA LEU A 37 0.32 -8.57 -6.33
C LEU A 37 -0.76 -8.24 -5.29
N PHE A 38 -1.90 -7.72 -5.72
CA PHE A 38 -3.01 -7.34 -4.85
C PHE A 38 -3.65 -8.54 -4.16
N ASP A 39 -3.68 -9.71 -4.80
CA ASP A 39 -4.11 -10.96 -4.17
C ASP A 39 -3.14 -11.37 -3.05
N ALA A 40 -1.83 -11.29 -3.28
CA ALA A 40 -0.84 -11.55 -2.23
C ALA A 40 -0.97 -10.55 -1.07
N MET A 41 -1.08 -9.25 -1.38
CA MET A 41 -1.30 -8.20 -0.37
C MET A 41 -2.58 -8.44 0.43
N LYS A 42 -3.67 -8.88 -0.23
CA LYS A 42 -4.94 -9.20 0.43
C LYS A 42 -4.81 -10.38 1.38
N ALA A 43 -4.12 -11.44 0.94
CA ALA A 43 -3.88 -12.61 1.77
C ALA A 43 -3.11 -12.24 3.05
N ASP A 44 -2.03 -11.46 2.93
CA ASP A 44 -1.28 -10.96 4.08
C ASP A 44 -2.15 -10.06 4.97
N PHE A 45 -2.84 -9.09 4.35
CA PHE A 45 -3.73 -8.17 5.04
C PHE A 45 -4.77 -8.91 5.86
N ASP A 46 -5.34 -10.03 5.38
CA ASP A 46 -6.35 -10.78 6.12
C ASP A 46 -5.82 -11.37 7.44
N THR A 47 -4.53 -11.69 7.51
CA THR A 47 -3.85 -12.17 8.72
C THR A 47 -3.56 -11.05 9.72
N TYR A 48 -3.50 -9.80 9.27
CA TYR A 48 -3.18 -8.67 10.13
C TYR A 48 -4.27 -8.43 11.18
N GLY A 49 -3.82 -8.00 12.35
CA GLY A 49 -4.67 -7.52 13.42
C GLY A 49 -5.29 -6.15 13.12
N PRO A 50 -6.26 -5.72 13.93
CA PRO A 50 -7.07 -4.54 13.67
C PRO A 50 -6.25 -3.24 13.60
N ILE A 51 -5.12 -3.14 14.32
CA ILE A 51 -4.33 -1.90 14.36
C ILE A 51 -3.63 -1.70 13.01
N SER A 52 -2.95 -2.72 12.51
CA SER A 52 -2.25 -2.68 11.22
C SER A 52 -3.21 -2.45 10.07
N LYS A 53 -4.36 -3.14 10.06
CA LYS A 53 -5.40 -2.92 9.06
C LYS A 53 -5.83 -1.47 9.02
N LYS A 54 -6.17 -0.91 10.18
CA LYS A 54 -6.57 0.50 10.30
C LYS A 54 -5.48 1.45 9.79
N ARG A 55 -4.22 1.23 10.17
CA ARG A 55 -3.09 2.08 9.73
C ARG A 55 -2.87 2.06 8.22
N ILE A 56 -3.04 0.90 7.58
CA ILE A 56 -2.97 0.76 6.12
C ILE A 56 -4.09 1.57 5.48
N MET A 57 -5.34 1.41 5.95
CA MET A 57 -6.48 2.13 5.38
C MET A 57 -6.35 3.65 5.53
N GLU A 58 -6.03 4.12 6.73
CA GLU A 58 -5.85 5.55 7.03
C GLU A 58 -4.72 6.15 6.18
N ALA A 59 -3.63 5.41 5.96
CA ALA A 59 -2.54 5.88 5.12
C ALA A 59 -2.96 6.01 3.65
N ILE A 60 -3.67 5.03 3.09
CA ILE A 60 -4.15 5.10 1.71
C ILE A 60 -5.14 6.26 1.55
N GLU A 61 -6.12 6.37 2.44
CA GLU A 61 -7.12 7.45 2.43
C GLU A 61 -6.48 8.83 2.55
N TYR A 62 -5.52 9.00 3.47
CA TYR A 62 -4.81 10.25 3.63
C TYR A 62 -4.04 10.65 2.36
N ILE A 63 -3.33 9.71 1.74
CA ILE A 63 -2.57 9.98 0.52
C ILE A 63 -3.51 10.42 -0.60
N LEU A 64 -4.62 9.71 -0.79
CA LEU A 64 -5.60 10.01 -1.82
C LEU A 64 -6.29 11.37 -1.60
N ILE A 65 -6.68 11.71 -0.36
CA ILE A 65 -7.36 12.98 -0.08
C ILE A 65 -6.42 14.19 -0.09
N SER A 66 -5.12 13.98 0.19
CA SER A 66 -4.13 15.05 0.16
C SER A 66 -3.89 15.64 -1.25
N ASN A 67 -4.38 14.97 -2.30
CA ASN A 67 -4.15 15.29 -3.70
C ASN A 67 -2.66 15.48 -4.05
N ASN A 68 -1.77 14.79 -3.32
CA ASN A 68 -0.33 14.89 -3.46
C ASN A 68 0.31 13.49 -3.44
N VAL A 69 -0.32 12.56 -4.19
CA VAL A 69 0.10 11.15 -4.27
C VAL A 69 1.57 11.02 -4.66
N GLU A 70 2.02 11.82 -5.63
CA GLU A 70 3.41 11.84 -6.10
C GLU A 70 4.42 12.10 -4.96
N ARG A 71 4.12 13.05 -4.07
CA ARG A 71 5.00 13.37 -2.93
C ARG A 71 5.14 12.18 -1.96
N TYR A 72 4.09 11.41 -1.78
CA TYR A 72 4.06 10.31 -0.82
C TYR A 72 4.38 8.95 -1.42
N TRP A 73 4.40 8.83 -2.74
CA TRP A 73 4.58 7.57 -3.45
C TRP A 73 5.84 6.82 -3.00
N ARG A 74 6.96 7.54 -2.90
CA ARG A 74 8.23 6.96 -2.46
C ARG A 74 8.19 6.39 -1.05
N SER A 75 7.24 6.82 -0.22
CA SER A 75 7.11 6.32 1.16
C SER A 75 6.28 5.04 1.28
N VAL A 76 5.65 4.58 0.18
CA VAL A 76 4.69 3.47 0.19
C VAL A 76 5.03 2.34 -0.77
N VAL A 77 6.08 2.50 -1.58
CA VAL A 77 6.59 1.47 -2.50
C VAL A 77 8.02 1.06 -2.14
N PRO A 78 8.42 -0.19 -2.38
CA PRO A 78 9.79 -0.61 -2.20
C PRO A 78 10.71 0.11 -3.19
N HIS A 79 11.92 0.44 -2.73
CA HIS A 79 12.95 1.12 -3.54
C HIS A 79 14.11 0.20 -3.92
N ASP A 80 14.23 -0.90 -3.19
CA ASP A 80 15.19 -1.97 -3.36
C ASP A 80 14.72 -3.03 -4.37
N VAL A 81 13.44 -3.01 -4.75
CA VAL A 81 12.89 -3.82 -5.84
C VAL A 81 12.84 -2.97 -7.10
N LEU A 82 13.46 -3.45 -8.18
CA LEU A 82 13.45 -2.78 -9.49
C LEU A 82 12.10 -3.00 -10.16
N LEU A 83 11.24 -1.99 -10.09
CA LEU A 83 9.94 -1.96 -10.75
C LEU A 83 9.87 -0.77 -11.71
N ASP A 84 9.07 -0.91 -12.76
CA ASP A 84 8.66 0.24 -13.56
C ASP A 84 7.92 1.27 -12.69
N GLU A 85 7.94 2.53 -13.12
CA GLU A 85 7.14 3.57 -12.48
C GLU A 85 5.65 3.28 -12.70
N VAL A 86 4.84 3.36 -11.64
CA VAL A 86 3.39 3.23 -11.76
C VAL A 86 2.81 4.47 -12.44
N GLU A 87 2.11 4.24 -13.56
CA GLU A 87 1.57 5.30 -14.43
C GLU A 87 0.49 6.12 -13.72
N ASP A 88 -0.52 5.45 -13.15
CA ASP A 88 -1.57 6.09 -12.35
C ASP A 88 -1.53 5.60 -10.89
N LYS A 89 -0.79 6.34 -10.07
CA LYS A 89 -0.61 6.05 -8.64
C LYS A 89 -1.89 6.23 -7.83
N ALA A 90 -2.75 7.15 -8.24
CA ALA A 90 -4.00 7.42 -7.54
C ALA A 90 -5.00 6.28 -7.80
N GLU A 91 -5.12 5.85 -9.05
CA GLU A 91 -5.90 4.67 -9.42
C GLU A 91 -5.35 3.41 -8.77
N TYR A 92 -4.02 3.23 -8.76
CA TYR A 92 -3.37 2.09 -8.10
C TYR A 92 -3.77 1.98 -6.62
N LEU A 93 -3.67 3.09 -5.87
CA LEU A 93 -4.03 3.11 -4.45
C LEU A 93 -5.54 2.90 -4.22
N GLN A 94 -6.39 3.44 -5.10
CA GLN A 94 -7.84 3.18 -5.05
C GLN A 94 -8.17 1.71 -5.29
N ALA A 95 -7.55 1.10 -6.30
CA ALA A 95 -7.73 -0.31 -6.64
C ALA A 95 -7.24 -1.21 -5.50
N LEU A 96 -6.08 -0.90 -4.92
CA LEU A 96 -5.55 -1.60 -3.74
C LEU A 96 -6.53 -1.50 -2.56
N TYR A 97 -6.98 -0.30 -2.20
CA TYR A 97 -7.95 -0.11 -1.12
C TYR A 97 -9.22 -0.95 -1.34
N LYS A 98 -9.72 -0.96 -2.57
CA LYS A 98 -10.89 -1.75 -2.97
C LYS A 98 -10.65 -3.24 -2.86
N LYS A 99 -9.47 -3.73 -3.24
CA LYS A 99 -9.10 -5.15 -3.05
C LYS A 99 -9.09 -5.51 -1.57
N LEU A 100 -8.50 -4.66 -0.72
CA LEU A 100 -8.34 -4.92 0.71
C LEU A 100 -9.68 -4.96 1.46
N THR A 101 -10.61 -4.07 1.12
CA THR A 101 -11.84 -3.88 1.89
C THR A 101 -13.13 -4.27 1.19
N GLY A 102 -13.11 -4.45 -0.14
CA GLY A 102 -14.30 -4.58 -0.97
C GLY A 102 -15.06 -3.26 -1.18
N THR A 103 -14.54 -2.13 -0.71
CA THR A 103 -15.20 -0.81 -0.77
C THR A 103 -14.27 0.27 -1.32
N SER A 104 -14.81 1.42 -1.73
CA SER A 104 -13.99 2.56 -2.13
C SER A 104 -13.46 3.34 -0.91
N PRO A 105 -12.29 4.01 -1.01
CA PRO A 105 -11.76 4.87 0.05
C PRO A 105 -12.79 5.91 0.50
N GLN A 106 -12.89 6.15 1.80
CA GLN A 106 -13.77 7.19 2.31
C GLN A 106 -13.08 8.56 2.23
N LYS A 107 -13.89 9.62 2.05
CA LYS A 107 -13.42 10.99 2.21
C LYS A 107 -13.37 11.32 3.71
N VAL A 108 -12.35 10.81 4.39
CA VAL A 108 -12.11 11.06 5.81
C VAL A 108 -11.49 12.44 5.99
N ASP A 109 -12.04 13.25 6.89
CA ASP A 109 -11.39 14.49 7.33
C ASP A 109 -10.34 14.14 8.42
N PHE A 110 -9.07 14.25 8.04
CA PHE A 110 -7.94 13.99 8.95
C PHE A 110 -7.58 15.22 9.82
N GLY A 111 -8.25 16.36 9.60
CA GLY A 111 -7.93 17.64 10.23
C GLY A 111 -6.67 18.30 9.66
N ALA A 112 -6.36 19.50 10.16
CA ALA A 112 -5.20 20.28 9.71
C ALA A 112 -3.85 19.74 10.24
N ASP A 113 -3.86 19.09 11.40
CA ASP A 113 -2.64 18.67 12.11
C ASP A 113 -2.36 17.17 11.93
N VAL A 114 -1.91 16.81 10.72
CA VAL A 114 -1.45 15.44 10.43
C VAL A 114 0.06 15.34 10.55
N GLU A 115 0.51 14.46 11.44
CA GLU A 115 1.91 14.06 11.60
C GLU A 115 2.15 12.77 10.80
N LEU A 116 3.04 12.82 9.81
CA LEU A 116 3.51 11.63 9.12
C LEU A 116 4.63 10.99 9.93
N VAL A 117 4.43 9.73 10.30
CA VAL A 117 5.40 8.95 11.06
C VAL A 117 6.06 7.95 10.11
N PHE A 118 7.35 8.17 9.88
CA PHE A 118 8.21 7.28 9.10
C PHE A 118 9.06 6.44 10.06
N GLY A 119 9.21 5.14 9.77
CA GLY A 119 9.99 4.23 10.62
C GLY A 119 9.52 2.78 10.52
N ARG A 120 10.12 1.89 11.33
CA ARG A 120 9.71 0.49 11.44
C ARG A 120 8.27 0.43 11.94
N ALA A 121 7.35 0.10 11.03
CA ALA A 121 6.00 -0.33 11.39
C ALA A 121 6.11 -1.69 12.09
N ASP A 122 5.36 -1.94 13.15
CA ASP A 122 5.19 -3.27 13.73
C ASP A 122 3.82 -3.81 13.33
N ILE A 123 3.78 -4.96 12.67
CA ILE A 123 2.51 -5.56 12.26
C ILE A 123 1.99 -6.38 13.44
N ASP A 124 0.82 -6.03 13.96
CA ASP A 124 0.06 -6.93 14.81
C ASP A 124 -0.57 -8.02 13.94
N THR A 125 -0.48 -9.27 14.39
CA THR A 125 -1.15 -10.41 13.74
C THR A 125 -2.41 -10.77 14.52
N ARG A 126 -3.43 -11.30 13.83
CA ARG A 126 -4.54 -11.97 14.53
C ARG A 126 -3.97 -13.18 15.29
N LEU A 127 -4.13 -13.19 16.62
CA LEU A 127 -3.99 -14.39 17.44
C LEU A 127 -5.13 -15.36 17.15
#